data_AF-A0A845PIB3-F1
#
_entry.id   AF-A0A845PIB3-F1
#
_cell.length_a   1.000
_cell.length_b   1.000
_cell.length_c   1.000
_cell.angle_alpha   90.00
_cell.angle_beta   90.00
_cell.angle_gamma   90.00
#
_symmetry.space_group_name_H-M   'P 1'
#
loop_
_entity.id
_entity.type
_entity.pdbx_description
1 polymer ?
#
loop_
_entity_poly.entity_id
_entity_poly.type
_entity_poly.pdbx_seq_one_letter_code
_entity_poly.pdbx_strand_id
1 'polypeptide(L)'
;MNNAMFLTNLAVEKKREGRVKDAIRLYKQALELDELNPIIYTSLAKSLYLENLRVESLNYYLKGLSLSLIYYMQENGFTKDILVDDFFRAELISSFFSTITHIAHAFFDLDEGQTEIFIDVISEENPQLTKDEVKKIVNYEMANYRFGLAGGVINQEPVSHNIEPIYHDIDHDLNLLEIYRYHGGLISLRYLQWDKIAENLNYV
;
A
#
# COMPACT_ATOMS: atom_id res chain seq x y z
N MET A 1 14.88 12.14 -22.71
CA MET A 1 14.42 11.84 -21.34
C MET A 1 12.90 11.82 -21.39
N ASN A 2 12.23 10.73 -21.02
CA ASN A 2 10.76 10.71 -21.00
C ASN A 2 10.28 11.77 -20.00
N ASN A 3 9.43 12.70 -20.45
CA ASN A 3 8.94 13.82 -19.65
C ASN A 3 8.19 13.33 -18.40
N ALA A 4 7.48 12.19 -18.49
CA ALA A 4 6.83 11.54 -17.34
C ALA A 4 7.84 11.08 -16.27
N MET A 5 8.96 10.48 -16.70
CA MET A 5 10.02 10.02 -15.79
C MET A 5 10.72 11.19 -15.10
N PHE A 6 10.95 12.29 -15.82
CA PHE A 6 11.50 13.51 -15.23
C PHE A 6 10.57 14.07 -14.14
N LEU A 7 9.27 14.20 -14.42
CA LEU A 7 8.27 14.64 -13.43
C LEU A 7 8.19 13.71 -12.23
N THR A 8 8.26 12.39 -12.45
CA THR A 8 8.28 11.37 -11.39
C THR A 8 9.49 11.55 -10.48
N ASN A 9 10.69 11.71 -11.04
CA ASN A 9 11.90 11.94 -10.24
C ASN A 9 11.84 13.27 -9.47
N LEU A 10 11.33 14.33 -10.10
CA LEU A 10 11.12 15.60 -9.41
C LEU A 10 10.11 15.47 -8.27
N ALA A 11 9.05 14.68 -8.45
CA ALA A 11 8.07 14.40 -7.41
C ALA A 11 8.69 13.64 -6.22
N VAL A 12 9.56 12.66 -6.49
CA VAL A 12 10.32 11.95 -5.45
C VAL A 12 11.15 12.93 -4.62
N GLU A 13 11.88 13.84 -5.28
CA GLU A 13 12.68 14.86 -4.59
C GLU A 13 11.80 15.81 -3.77
N LYS A 14 10.66 16.27 -4.32
CA LYS A 14 9.72 17.11 -3.56
C LYS A 14 9.15 16.38 -2.34
N LYS A 15 8.88 15.08 -2.44
CA LYS A 15 8.45 14.26 -1.31
C LYS A 15 9.55 14.19 -0.24
N ARG A 16 10.82 14.00 -0.64
CA ARG A 16 12.00 14.00 0.25
C ARG A 16 12.29 15.37 0.87
N GLU A 17 11.83 16.45 0.27
CA GLU A 17 11.86 17.79 0.87
C GLU A 17 10.68 18.04 1.82
N GLY A 18 9.80 17.06 2.06
CA GLY A 18 8.58 17.22 2.86
C GLY A 18 7.46 17.95 2.14
N ARG A 19 7.65 18.32 0.86
CA ARG A 19 6.68 19.00 0.01
C ARG A 19 5.76 17.98 -0.66
N VAL A 20 5.04 17.21 0.15
CA VAL A 20 4.23 16.07 -0.31
C VAL A 20 3.12 16.50 -1.27
N LYS A 21 2.45 17.64 -1.04
CA LYS A 21 1.43 18.19 -1.97
C LYS A 21 2.00 18.52 -3.36
N ASP A 22 3.23 19.04 -3.42
CA ASP A 22 3.90 19.27 -4.70
C ASP A 22 4.24 17.97 -5.41
N ALA A 23 4.69 16.95 -4.66
CA ALA A 23 4.93 15.62 -5.20
C ALA A 23 3.65 15.03 -5.81
N ILE A 24 2.50 15.13 -5.11
CA ILE A 24 1.19 14.68 -5.63
C ILE A 24 0.86 15.35 -6.96
N ARG A 25 1.01 16.68 -7.05
CA ARG A 25 0.75 17.42 -8.29
C ARG A 25 1.64 16.94 -9.43
N LEU A 26 2.92 16.74 -9.17
CA LEU A 26 3.89 16.28 -10.17
C LEU A 26 3.63 14.84 -10.62
N TYR A 27 3.28 13.92 -9.71
CA TYR A 27 2.90 12.57 -10.11
C TYR A 27 1.62 12.55 -10.96
N LYS A 28 0.64 13.40 -10.65
CA LYS A 28 -0.57 13.54 -11.49
C LYS A 28 -0.21 14.04 -12.89
N GLN A 29 0.66 15.04 -13.01
CA GLN A 29 1.18 15.49 -14.31
C GLN A 29 1.97 14.39 -15.03
N ALA A 30 2.70 13.55 -14.30
CA ALA A 30 3.40 12.42 -14.89
C ALA A 30 2.42 11.36 -15.43
N LEU A 31 1.31 11.10 -14.74
CA LEU A 31 0.23 10.22 -15.21
C LEU A 31 -0.51 10.78 -16.44
N GLU A 32 -0.64 12.10 -16.58
CA GLU A 32 -1.18 12.72 -17.81
C GLU A 32 -0.31 12.42 -19.05
N LEU A 33 0.98 12.12 -18.85
CA LEU A 33 1.92 11.79 -19.91
C LEU A 33 2.14 10.28 -20.10
N ASP A 34 1.94 9.49 -19.05
CA ASP A 34 2.18 8.05 -19.02
C ASP A 34 1.19 7.35 -18.06
N GLU A 35 -0.04 7.18 -18.54
CA GLU A 35 -1.17 6.69 -17.73
C GLU A 35 -1.10 5.20 -17.39
N LEU A 36 -0.20 4.45 -18.02
CA LEU A 36 -0.04 3.01 -17.84
C LEU A 36 1.12 2.66 -16.90
N ASN A 37 1.89 3.63 -16.42
CA ASN A 37 3.08 3.35 -15.63
C ASN A 37 2.78 3.03 -14.15
N PRO A 38 2.92 1.77 -13.70
CA PRO A 38 2.53 1.36 -12.35
C PRO A 38 3.37 2.00 -11.23
N ILE A 39 4.60 2.39 -11.55
CA ILE A 39 5.53 3.02 -10.60
C ILE A 39 4.98 4.39 -10.18
N ILE A 40 4.37 5.13 -11.11
CA ILE A 40 3.81 6.45 -10.84
C ILE A 40 2.59 6.32 -9.91
N TYR A 41 1.68 5.36 -10.18
CA TYR A 41 0.53 5.09 -9.30
C TYR A 41 0.97 4.73 -7.88
N THR A 42 1.92 3.82 -7.74
CA THR A 42 2.42 3.38 -6.42
C THR A 42 3.10 4.54 -5.68
N SER A 43 3.82 5.40 -6.38
CA SER A 43 4.52 6.55 -5.78
C SER A 43 3.54 7.65 -5.37
N LEU A 44 2.52 7.91 -6.20
CA LEU A 44 1.42 8.81 -5.88
C LEU A 44 0.62 8.32 -4.67
N ALA A 45 0.30 7.03 -4.61
CA ALA A 45 -0.40 6.41 -3.48
C ALA A 45 0.34 6.61 -2.15
N LYS A 46 1.68 6.48 -2.14
CA LYS A 46 2.52 6.78 -0.97
C LYS A 46 2.37 8.23 -0.52
N SER A 47 2.39 9.18 -1.45
CA SER A 47 2.21 10.60 -1.12
C SER A 47 0.79 10.93 -0.64
N LEU A 48 -0.24 10.30 -1.22
CA LEU A 48 -1.62 10.42 -0.74
C LEU A 48 -1.77 9.85 0.68
N TYR A 49 -1.08 8.74 0.98
CA TYR A 49 -1.01 8.18 2.33
C TYR A 49 -0.37 9.17 3.32
N LEU A 50 0.67 9.90 2.92
CA LEU A 50 1.26 10.90 3.82
C LEU A 50 0.34 12.12 4.07
N GLU A 51 -0.57 12.43 3.15
CA GLU A 51 -1.56 13.53 3.28
C GLU A 51 -2.88 13.10 3.94
N ASN A 52 -2.91 11.97 4.63
CA ASN A 52 -4.12 11.40 5.23
C ASN A 52 -5.26 11.04 4.24
N LEU A 53 -4.96 10.97 2.93
CA LEU A 53 -5.93 10.64 1.87
C LEU A 53 -5.95 9.12 1.63
N ARG A 54 -6.50 8.39 2.62
CA ARG A 54 -6.41 6.92 2.71
C ARG A 54 -7.17 6.19 1.61
N VAL A 55 -8.40 6.61 1.35
CA VAL A 55 -9.26 6.00 0.33
C VAL A 55 -8.62 6.15 -1.05
N GLU A 56 -8.14 7.35 -1.39
CA GLU A 56 -7.43 7.58 -2.65
C GLU A 56 -6.12 6.77 -2.68
N SER A 57 -5.34 6.77 -1.61
CA SER A 57 -4.10 5.98 -1.53
C SER A 57 -4.35 4.50 -1.85
N LEU A 58 -5.34 3.88 -1.21
CA LEU A 58 -5.72 2.49 -1.46
C LEU A 58 -6.11 2.25 -2.93
N ASN A 59 -6.94 3.13 -3.50
CA ASN A 59 -7.37 3.03 -4.90
C ASN A 59 -6.18 3.14 -5.88
N TYR A 60 -5.24 4.05 -5.62
CA TYR A 60 -4.04 4.20 -6.46
C TYR A 60 -3.08 3.01 -6.30
N TYR A 61 -2.93 2.43 -5.12
CA TYR A 61 -2.16 1.20 -4.96
C TYR A 61 -2.79 0.02 -5.72
N LEU A 62 -4.11 -0.17 -5.62
CA LEU A 62 -4.83 -1.21 -6.35
C LEU A 62 -4.69 -1.05 -7.87
N LYS A 63 -4.74 0.19 -8.38
CA LYS A 63 -4.53 0.48 -9.79
C LYS A 63 -3.08 0.21 -10.23
N GLY A 64 -2.10 0.63 -9.43
CA GLY A 64 -0.68 0.34 -9.69
C GLY A 64 -0.39 -1.16 -9.69
N LEU A 65 -0.97 -1.90 -8.73
CA LEU A 65 -0.88 -3.37 -8.69
C LEU A 65 -1.51 -3.98 -9.94
N SER A 66 -2.74 -3.58 -10.31
CA SER A 66 -3.43 -4.08 -11.50
C SER A 66 -2.56 -3.96 -12.77
N LEU A 67 -1.95 -2.79 -12.98
CA LEU A 67 -1.05 -2.56 -14.13
C LEU A 67 0.20 -3.43 -14.04
N SER A 68 0.78 -3.57 -12.85
CA SER A 68 1.97 -4.41 -12.62
C SER A 68 1.67 -5.89 -12.93
N LEU A 69 0.48 -6.37 -12.52
CA LEU A 69 0.01 -7.71 -12.84
C LEU A 69 -0.13 -7.91 -14.35
N ILE A 70 -0.79 -6.97 -15.05
CA ILE A 70 -0.97 -7.03 -16.50
C ILE A 70 0.39 -7.12 -17.21
N TYR A 71 1.33 -6.23 -16.88
CA TYR A 71 2.67 -6.25 -17.49
C TYR A 71 3.40 -7.56 -17.20
N TYR A 72 3.43 -8.00 -15.95
CA TYR A 72 4.09 -9.26 -15.59
C TYR A 72 3.48 -10.44 -16.33
N MET A 73 2.15 -10.48 -16.45
CA MET A 73 1.47 -11.54 -17.17
C MET A 73 1.78 -11.54 -18.67
N GLN A 74 1.81 -10.36 -19.29
CA GLN A 74 2.15 -10.22 -20.71
C GLN A 74 3.59 -10.65 -20.98
N GLU A 75 4.55 -10.20 -20.17
CA GLU A 75 5.98 -10.55 -20.32
C GLU A 75 6.23 -12.05 -20.14
N ASN A 76 5.38 -12.75 -19.37
CA ASN A 76 5.46 -14.19 -19.16
C ASN A 76 4.52 -15.00 -20.07
N GLY A 77 3.81 -14.36 -21.00
CA GLY A 77 2.93 -15.03 -21.95
C GLY A 77 1.68 -15.67 -21.32
N PHE A 78 1.25 -15.22 -20.14
CA PHE A 78 0.03 -15.71 -19.50
C PHE A 78 -1.21 -15.18 -20.24
N THR A 79 -2.18 -16.06 -20.50
CA THR A 79 -3.48 -15.69 -21.06
C THR A 79 -4.49 -15.44 -19.95
N LYS A 80 -5.59 -14.75 -20.24
CA LYS A 80 -6.66 -14.49 -19.26
C LYS A 80 -7.27 -15.76 -18.65
N ASP A 81 -7.21 -16.90 -19.36
CA ASP A 81 -7.85 -18.14 -18.93
C ASP A 81 -7.25 -18.67 -17.62
N ILE A 82 -5.99 -18.33 -17.33
CA ILE A 82 -5.34 -18.70 -16.07
C ILE A 82 -5.93 -17.95 -14.87
N LEU A 83 -6.58 -16.81 -15.09
CA LEU A 83 -7.18 -16.00 -14.03
C LEU A 83 -8.50 -16.59 -13.53
N VAL A 84 -8.99 -17.73 -14.02
CA VAL A 84 -10.15 -18.41 -13.41
C VAL A 84 -9.77 -19.13 -12.10
N ASP A 85 -8.47 -19.37 -11.88
CA ASP A 85 -7.96 -20.05 -10.70
C ASP A 85 -7.59 -19.04 -9.59
N ASP A 86 -8.32 -19.11 -8.47
CA ASP A 86 -8.05 -18.27 -7.31
C ASP A 86 -6.69 -18.56 -6.66
N PHE A 87 -6.18 -19.80 -6.77
CA PHE A 87 -4.84 -20.12 -6.30
C PHE A 87 -3.80 -19.37 -7.12
N PHE A 88 -3.90 -19.40 -8.45
CA PHE A 88 -3.00 -18.65 -9.32
C PHE A 88 -3.08 -17.13 -9.07
N ARG A 89 -4.30 -16.57 -8.87
CA ARG A 89 -4.45 -15.15 -8.51
C ARG A 89 -3.69 -14.81 -7.21
N ALA A 90 -3.76 -15.69 -6.22
CA ALA A 90 -3.07 -15.51 -4.95
C ALA A 90 -1.54 -15.56 -5.12
N GLU A 91 -1.02 -16.54 -5.87
CA GLU A 91 0.42 -16.64 -6.17
C GLU A 91 0.91 -15.41 -6.94
N LEU A 92 0.16 -14.99 -7.95
CA LEU A 92 0.47 -13.83 -8.77
C LEU A 92 0.57 -12.56 -7.90
N ILE A 93 -0.40 -12.32 -7.02
CA ILE A 93 -0.38 -11.17 -6.10
C ILE A 93 0.80 -11.25 -5.12
N SER A 94 1.11 -12.44 -4.61
CA SER A 94 2.19 -12.63 -3.62
C SER A 94 3.57 -12.19 -4.15
N SER A 95 3.76 -12.25 -5.47
CA SER A 95 4.98 -11.77 -6.16
C SER A 95 5.18 -10.26 -6.02
N PHE A 96 4.15 -9.50 -5.66
CA PHE A 96 4.18 -8.05 -5.48
C PHE A 96 4.12 -7.64 -4.00
N PHE A 97 4.85 -8.38 -3.15
CA PHE A 97 4.80 -8.25 -1.69
C PHE A 97 4.93 -6.81 -1.19
N SER A 98 5.78 -5.97 -1.80
CA SER A 98 5.93 -4.58 -1.36
C SER A 98 4.65 -3.77 -1.55
N THR A 99 3.95 -3.97 -2.67
CA THR A 99 2.72 -3.22 -2.99
C THR A 99 1.56 -3.70 -2.13
N ILE A 100 1.44 -5.01 -1.91
CA ILE A 100 0.36 -5.56 -1.08
C ILE A 100 0.52 -5.18 0.40
N THR A 101 1.76 -5.08 0.92
CA THR A 101 2.00 -4.53 2.26
C THR A 101 1.50 -3.07 2.35
N HIS A 102 1.74 -2.26 1.31
CA HIS A 102 1.22 -0.89 1.28
C HIS A 102 -0.31 -0.83 1.19
N ILE A 103 -0.94 -1.75 0.45
CA ILE A 103 -2.40 -1.90 0.39
C ILE A 103 -2.96 -2.22 1.77
N ALA A 104 -2.32 -3.13 2.52
CA ALA A 104 -2.75 -3.48 3.86
C ALA A 104 -2.68 -2.28 4.82
N HIS A 105 -1.57 -1.53 4.83
CA HIS A 105 -1.50 -0.29 5.61
C HIS A 105 -2.57 0.72 5.19
N ALA A 106 -2.74 0.97 3.89
CA ALA A 106 -3.75 1.89 3.40
C ALA A 106 -5.17 1.46 3.79
N PHE A 107 -5.45 0.16 3.85
CA PHE A 107 -6.74 -0.41 4.20
C PHE A 107 -7.04 -0.38 5.70
N PHE A 108 -6.10 -0.81 6.54
CA PHE A 108 -6.29 -0.82 7.99
C PHE A 108 -6.29 0.59 8.57
N ASP A 109 -5.55 1.51 7.94
CA ASP A 109 -5.51 2.93 8.29
C ASP A 109 -6.63 3.74 7.63
N LEU A 110 -7.63 3.12 6.98
CA LEU A 110 -8.75 3.84 6.34
C LEU A 110 -9.52 4.69 7.34
N ASP A 111 -9.87 4.09 8.48
CA ASP A 111 -10.61 4.68 9.58
C ASP A 111 -10.40 3.87 10.87
N GLU A 112 -10.87 4.43 12.00
CA GLU A 112 -10.73 3.81 13.32
C GLU A 112 -11.40 2.43 13.41
N GLY A 113 -12.50 2.20 12.67
CA GLY A 113 -13.19 0.92 12.65
C GLY A 113 -12.37 -0.17 11.97
N GLN A 114 -11.73 0.16 10.84
CA GLN A 114 -10.85 -0.76 10.13
C GLN A 114 -9.59 -1.10 10.94
N THR A 115 -9.06 -0.13 11.68
CA THR A 115 -7.95 -0.36 12.62
C THR A 115 -8.38 -1.27 13.76
N GLU A 116 -9.55 -1.03 14.36
CA GLU A 116 -10.06 -1.83 15.47
C GLU A 116 -10.36 -3.29 15.06
N ILE A 117 -10.93 -3.51 13.87
CA ILE A 117 -11.13 -4.86 13.31
C ILE A 117 -9.79 -5.59 13.15
N PHE A 118 -8.75 -4.90 12.70
CA PHE A 118 -7.43 -5.50 12.55
C PHE A 118 -6.81 -5.88 13.90
N ILE A 119 -6.96 -5.01 14.90
CA ILE A 119 -6.55 -5.28 16.29
C ILE A 119 -7.29 -6.50 16.85
N ASP A 120 -8.60 -6.61 16.60
CA ASP A 120 -9.40 -7.76 17.04
C ASP A 120 -8.88 -9.06 16.44
N VAL A 121 -8.65 -9.09 15.13
CA VAL A 121 -8.10 -10.28 14.44
C VAL A 121 -6.75 -10.69 15.03
N ILE A 122 -5.81 -9.75 15.19
CA ILE A 122 -4.49 -10.07 15.77
C ILE A 122 -4.64 -10.57 17.21
N SER A 123 -5.54 -9.96 18.01
CA SER A 123 -5.76 -10.34 19.40
C SER A 123 -6.33 -11.75 19.53
N GLU A 124 -7.28 -12.13 18.66
CA GLU A 124 -7.86 -13.48 18.63
C GLU A 124 -6.82 -14.55 18.27
N GLU A 125 -5.90 -14.24 17.35
CA GLU A 125 -4.83 -15.14 16.95
C GLU A 125 -3.66 -15.20 17.94
N ASN A 126 -3.58 -14.25 18.88
CA ASN A 126 -2.47 -14.09 19.82
C ASN A 126 -2.96 -13.94 21.27
N PRO A 127 -3.56 -14.99 21.86
CA PRO A 127 -4.18 -14.93 23.19
C PRO A 127 -3.21 -14.67 24.35
N GLN A 128 -1.90 -14.74 24.09
CA GLN A 128 -0.84 -14.38 25.04
C GLN A 128 -0.71 -12.86 25.25
N LEU A 129 -1.23 -12.04 24.33
CA LEU A 129 -1.26 -10.59 24.43
C LEU A 129 -2.68 -10.12 24.78
N THR A 130 -2.78 -9.10 25.62
CA THR A 130 -4.05 -8.40 25.81
C THR A 130 -4.38 -7.56 24.58
N LYS A 131 -5.67 -7.29 24.36
CA LYS A 131 -6.12 -6.42 23.26
C LYS A 131 -5.49 -5.02 23.33
N ASP A 132 -5.29 -4.48 24.53
CA ASP A 132 -4.62 -3.19 24.73
C ASP A 132 -3.13 -3.23 24.34
N GLU A 133 -2.45 -4.35 24.55
CA GLU A 133 -1.07 -4.56 24.10
C GLU A 133 -1.00 -4.63 22.58
N VAL A 134 -1.86 -5.43 21.95
CA VAL A 134 -1.97 -5.52 20.48
C VAL A 134 -2.25 -4.15 19.86
N LYS A 135 -3.16 -3.37 20.46
CA LYS A 135 -3.47 -2.00 20.02
C LYS A 135 -2.24 -1.10 20.02
N LYS A 136 -1.43 -1.14 21.09
CA LYS A 136 -0.17 -0.36 21.17
C LYS A 136 0.82 -0.78 20.09
N ILE A 137 0.99 -2.09 19.89
CA ILE A 137 1.91 -2.64 18.87
C ILE A 137 1.48 -2.23 17.46
N VAL A 138 0.20 -2.43 17.12
CA VAL A 138 -0.35 -2.09 15.79
C VAL A 138 -0.21 -0.59 15.51
N ASN A 139 -0.57 0.26 16.47
CA ASN A 139 -0.46 1.70 16.30
C ASN A 139 0.99 2.16 16.11
N TYR A 140 1.93 1.58 16.87
CA TYR A 140 3.36 1.85 16.68
C TYR A 140 3.83 1.48 15.27
N GLU A 141 3.45 0.31 14.78
CA GLU A 141 3.86 -0.14 13.44
C GLU A 141 3.28 0.76 12.34
N MET A 142 2.02 1.18 12.47
CA MET A 142 1.40 2.12 11.53
C MET A 142 2.10 3.49 11.57
N ALA A 143 2.55 3.94 12.74
CA ALA A 143 3.34 5.16 12.89
C ALA A 143 4.73 5.03 12.23
N ASN A 144 5.44 3.93 12.49
CA ASN A 144 6.73 3.61 11.86
C ASN A 144 6.62 3.56 10.33
N TYR A 145 5.55 2.94 9.81
CA TYR A 145 5.30 2.89 8.39
C TYR A 145 5.13 4.30 7.77
N ARG A 146 4.35 5.19 8.42
CA ARG A 146 4.23 6.60 8.00
C ARG A 146 5.59 7.30 7.99
N PHE A 147 6.37 7.14 9.06
CA PHE A 147 7.70 7.72 9.20
C PHE A 147 8.66 7.25 8.09
N GLY A 148 8.69 5.94 7.84
CA GLY A 148 9.49 5.33 6.77
C GLY A 148 9.09 5.84 5.38
N LEU A 149 7.78 5.98 5.10
CA LEU A 149 7.29 6.52 3.83
C LEU A 149 7.72 7.96 3.59
N ALA A 150 7.76 8.78 4.64
CA ALA A 150 8.20 10.17 4.56
C ALA A 150 9.72 10.31 4.40
N GLY A 151 10.49 9.24 4.54
CA GLY A 151 11.95 9.28 4.48
C GLY A 151 12.57 10.05 5.66
N GLY A 152 11.88 10.09 6.81
CA GLY A 152 12.33 10.80 8.01
C GLY A 152 12.12 12.31 8.00
N VAL A 153 11.37 12.85 7.03
CA VAL A 153 11.19 14.31 6.83
C VAL A 153 9.98 14.87 7.60
N ILE A 154 9.06 14.01 8.01
CA ILE A 154 8.06 14.39 9.02
C ILE A 154 8.80 14.54 10.36
N ASN A 155 9.12 15.79 10.69
CA ASN A 155 9.86 16.16 11.91
C ASN A 155 9.11 15.79 13.20
N GLN A 156 7.82 15.50 13.10
CA GLN A 156 6.98 14.91 14.13
C GLN A 156 5.99 13.96 13.44
N GLU A 157 5.70 12.84 14.11
CA GLU A 157 4.62 11.93 13.78
C GLU A 157 3.36 12.75 13.43
N PRO A 158 2.63 12.46 12.34
CA PRO A 158 1.33 13.07 12.14
C PRO A 158 0.46 12.58 13.29
N VAL A 159 0.39 13.38 14.36
CA VAL A 159 -0.42 13.13 15.54
C VAL A 159 -1.86 13.04 15.07
N SER A 160 -2.33 11.82 14.81
CA SER A 160 -3.75 11.55 14.91
C SER A 160 -4.04 11.61 16.41
N HIS A 161 -4.45 12.80 16.88
CA HIS A 161 -5.08 13.02 18.18
C HIS A 161 -4.37 12.36 19.38
N ASN A 162 -3.49 13.10 20.08
CA ASN A 162 -3.08 12.80 21.46
C ASN A 162 -2.45 11.41 21.73
N ILE A 163 -1.57 10.90 20.87
CA ILE A 163 -0.80 9.70 21.19
C ILE A 163 0.69 10.09 21.20
N GLU A 164 1.34 9.96 22.36
CA GLU A 164 2.78 10.10 22.52
C GLU A 164 3.52 9.12 21.60
N PRO A 165 4.80 9.38 21.22
CA PRO A 165 5.58 8.47 20.38
C PRO A 165 5.51 7.04 20.96
N ILE A 166 4.91 6.12 20.20
CA ILE A 166 4.48 4.83 20.74
C ILE A 166 5.67 3.86 20.78
N TYR A 167 6.66 4.05 21.64
CA TYR A 167 7.52 2.92 21.96
C TYR A 167 6.65 1.89 22.70
N HIS A 168 6.51 0.66 22.19
CA HIS A 168 5.90 -0.39 22.99
C HIS A 168 7.01 -1.18 23.69
N ASP A 169 7.12 -1.04 25.02
CA ASP A 169 7.95 -1.90 25.87
C ASP A 169 7.34 -3.32 26.03
N ILE A 170 6.59 -3.76 25.02
CA ILE A 170 5.85 -5.02 25.01
C ILE A 170 6.70 -6.03 24.26
N ASP A 171 7.14 -7.05 24.98
CA ASP A 171 7.83 -8.21 24.41
C ASP A 171 6.84 -9.06 23.63
N HIS A 172 7.10 -9.31 22.35
CA HIS A 172 6.23 -10.12 21.50
C HIS A 172 6.98 -10.71 20.29
N ASP A 173 6.43 -11.79 19.75
CA ASP A 173 6.94 -12.47 18.54
C ASP A 173 6.10 -12.16 17.28
N LEU A 174 5.19 -11.17 17.33
CA LEU A 174 4.40 -10.77 16.16
C LEU A 174 5.29 -10.32 15.00
N ASN A 175 5.21 -11.05 13.89
CA ASN A 175 5.84 -10.66 12.63
C ASN A 175 4.87 -9.81 11.81
N LEU A 176 4.78 -8.52 12.15
CA LEU A 176 3.85 -7.60 11.49
C LEU A 176 4.10 -7.50 9.99
N LEU A 177 5.36 -7.59 9.53
CA LEU A 177 5.65 -7.59 8.10
C LEU A 177 4.91 -8.72 7.36
N GLU A 178 4.94 -9.95 7.89
CA GLU A 178 4.23 -11.09 7.27
C GLU A 178 2.72 -10.98 7.44
N ILE A 179 2.23 -10.48 8.58
CA ILE A 179 0.80 -10.22 8.81
C ILE A 179 0.26 -9.22 7.76
N TYR A 180 0.94 -8.07 7.57
CA TYR A 180 0.55 -7.09 6.56
C TYR A 180 0.67 -7.63 5.13
N ARG A 181 1.66 -8.49 4.83
CA ARG A 181 1.75 -9.15 3.52
C ARG A 181 0.56 -10.06 3.27
N TYR A 182 0.24 -10.93 4.23
CA TYR A 182 -0.86 -11.87 4.14
C TYR A 182 -2.19 -11.14 3.91
N HIS A 183 -2.54 -10.20 4.80
CA HIS A 183 -3.78 -9.44 4.65
C HIS A 183 -3.79 -8.56 3.40
N GLY A 184 -2.65 -7.98 3.03
CA GLY A 184 -2.51 -7.23 1.78
C GLY A 184 -2.87 -8.06 0.56
N GLY A 185 -2.46 -9.34 0.56
CA GLY A 185 -2.84 -10.31 -0.47
C GLY A 185 -4.35 -10.54 -0.52
N LEU A 186 -4.97 -10.81 0.64
CA LEU A 186 -6.42 -11.02 0.74
C LEU A 186 -7.24 -9.78 0.32
N ILE A 187 -6.81 -8.59 0.73
CA ILE A 187 -7.43 -7.33 0.35
C ILE A 187 -7.30 -7.14 -1.17
N SER A 188 -6.12 -7.39 -1.73
CA SER A 188 -5.89 -7.28 -3.17
C SER A 188 -6.77 -8.27 -3.95
N LEU A 189 -6.85 -9.53 -3.52
CA LEU A 189 -7.75 -10.53 -4.11
C LEU A 189 -9.20 -10.06 -4.15
N ARG A 190 -9.66 -9.43 -3.07
CA ARG A 190 -11.03 -8.94 -2.93
C ARG A 190 -11.34 -7.70 -3.77
N TYR A 191 -10.42 -6.75 -3.83
CA TYR A 191 -10.69 -5.41 -4.38
C TYR A 191 -10.12 -5.15 -5.78
N LEU A 192 -9.24 -6.01 -6.29
CA LEU A 192 -8.82 -5.92 -7.68
C LEU A 192 -9.99 -6.23 -8.63
N GLN A 193 -10.09 -5.45 -9.69
CA GLN A 193 -11.08 -5.65 -10.75
C GLN A 193 -10.55 -6.69 -11.74
N TRP A 194 -10.62 -7.97 -11.36
CA TRP A 194 -10.08 -9.09 -12.13
C TRP A 194 -10.61 -9.17 -13.56
N ASP A 195 -11.88 -8.86 -13.77
CA ASP A 195 -12.47 -8.83 -15.12
C ASP A 195 -11.77 -7.79 -16.01
N LYS A 196 -11.46 -6.60 -15.46
CA LYS A 196 -10.71 -5.58 -16.21
C LYS A 196 -9.27 -6.00 -16.45
N ILE A 197 -8.62 -6.67 -15.50
CA ILE A 197 -7.28 -7.23 -15.70
C ILE A 197 -7.32 -8.23 -16.87
N ALA A 198 -8.28 -9.16 -16.87
CA ALA A 198 -8.48 -10.15 -17.92
C ALA A 198 -8.80 -9.52 -19.29
N GLU A 199 -9.59 -8.44 -19.34
CA GLU A 199 -9.91 -7.70 -20.56
C GLU A 199 -8.66 -7.10 -21.21
N ASN A 200 -7.76 -6.52 -20.40
CA ASN A 200 -6.53 -5.87 -20.86
C ASN A 200 -5.44 -6.85 -21.33
N LEU A 201 -5.58 -8.15 -21.04
CA LEU A 201 -4.70 -9.19 -21.57
C LEU A 201 -5.02 -9.62 -23.02
N ASN A 202 -6.17 -9.23 -23.57
CA ASN A 202 -6.62 -9.69 -24.91
C ASN A 202 -6.05 -8.90 -26.10
N TYR A 203 -5.14 -7.94 -25.86
CA TYR A 203 -4.64 -7.02 -26.89
C TYR A 203 -3.21 -7.32 -27.37
N VAL A 204 -2.74 -8.56 -27.24
CA VAL A 204 -1.45 -9.01 -27.78
C VAL A 204 -1.62 -10.26 -28.62
#